data_AF-F3CGW3-F1
#
_entry.id   AF-F3CGW3-F1
#
_cell.length_a   1.000
_cell.length_b   1.000
_cell.length_c   1.000
_cell.angle_alpha   90.00
_cell.angle_beta   90.00
_cell.angle_gamma   90.00
#
_symmetry.space_group_name_H-M   'P 1'
#
loop_
_entity.id
_entity.type
_entity.pdbx_description
1 polymer ?
#
loop_
_entity_poly.entity_id
_entity_poly.type
_entity_poly.pdbx_seq_one_letter_code
_entity_poly.pdbx_strand_id
1 'polypeptide(L)' 'AQARELVEAAERRGVLLSVYQNRRWDSDFLTVRKLIDNKALGQISRFESSIERYSPRSAGKASGG' A
#
# COMPACT_ATOMS: atom_id res chain seq x y z
N ALA A 1 8.40 15.87 -8.92
CA ALA A 1 8.64 17.22 -8.36
C ALA A 1 7.57 17.55 -7.31
N GLN A 2 6.29 17.51 -7.68
CA GLN A 2 5.11 17.82 -6.84
C GLN A 2 5.12 17.33 -5.38
N ALA A 3 5.52 16.08 -5.09
CA ALA A 3 5.56 15.58 -3.72
C ALA A 3 6.53 16.36 -2.82
N ARG A 4 7.69 16.76 -3.35
CA ARG A 4 8.70 17.55 -2.60
C ARG A 4 8.20 18.97 -2.36
N GLU A 5 7.58 19.59 -3.37
CA GLU A 5 6.99 20.94 -3.24
C GLU A 5 5.91 21.00 -2.16
N LEU A 6 5.08 19.96 -2.05
CA LEU A 6 4.08 19.81 -0.99
C LEU A 6 4.71 19.72 0.40
N VAL A 7 5.77 18.93 0.55
CA VAL A 7 6.53 18.81 1.81
C VAL A 7 7.12 20.16 2.21
N GLU A 8 7.84 20.82 1.31
CA GLU A 8 8.44 22.13 1.60
C GLU A 8 7.39 23.20 1.91
N ALA A 9 6.24 23.18 1.24
CA ALA A 9 5.14 24.09 1.52
C ALA A 9 4.53 23.86 2.91
N ALA A 10 4.41 22.59 3.33
CA ALA A 10 3.93 22.23 4.66
C ALA A 10 4.92 22.66 5.75
N GLU A 11 6.21 22.41 5.54
CA GLU A 11 7.30 22.83 6.44
C GLU A 11 7.35 24.36 6.59
N ARG A 12 7.32 25.10 5.47
CA ARG A 12 7.29 26.58 5.48
C ARG A 12 6.09 27.15 6.23
N ARG A 13 4.96 26.44 6.23
CA ARG A 13 3.71 26.87 6.89
C ARG A 13 3.57 26.31 8.30
N GLY A 14 4.48 25.43 8.75
CA GLY A 14 4.41 24.77 10.05
C GLY A 14 3.17 23.88 10.22
N VAL A 15 2.64 23.34 9.12
CA VAL A 15 1.44 22.48 9.15
C VAL A 15 1.80 21.02 8.97
N LEU A 16 0.99 20.14 9.56
CA LEU A 16 1.14 18.71 9.36
C LEU A 16 0.74 18.32 7.93
N LEU A 17 1.62 17.57 7.27
CA LEU A 17 1.33 16.90 6.00
C LEU A 17 1.52 15.39 6.19
N SER A 18 0.54 14.61 5.75
CA SER A 18 0.61 13.15 5.75
C SER A 18 -0.16 12.58 4.58
N VAL A 19 0.15 11.33 4.23
CA VAL A 19 -0.55 10.55 3.21
C VAL A 19 -1.41 9.49 3.90
N TYR A 20 -2.62 9.30 3.41
CA TYR A 20 -3.52 8.27 3.93
C TYR A 20 -3.09 6.85 3.50
N GLN A 21 -2.10 6.31 4.20
CA GLN A 21 -1.55 4.97 3.98
C GLN A 21 -2.31 3.91 4.80
N ASN A 22 -3.62 3.81 4.60
CA ASN A 22 -4.50 2.96 5.41
C ASN A 22 -4.19 1.46 5.31
N ARG A 23 -3.62 1.01 4.18
CA ARG A 23 -3.22 -0.39 3.96
C ARG A 23 -2.17 -0.90 4.97
N ARG A 24 -1.52 0.00 5.73
CA ARG A 24 -0.67 -0.36 6.88
C ARG A 24 -1.43 -0.99 8.05
N TRP A 25 -2.76 -0.92 8.02
CA TRP A 25 -3.66 -1.51 9.00
C TRP A 25 -4.52 -2.64 8.42
N ASP A 26 -4.24 -3.09 7.21
CA ASP A 26 -4.88 -4.30 6.68
C ASP A 26 -4.47 -5.50 7.55
N SER A 27 -5.40 -6.43 7.77
CA SER A 27 -5.21 -7.54 8.72
C SER A 27 -4.09 -8.49 8.30
N ASP A 28 -3.89 -8.70 7.00
CA ASP A 28 -2.79 -9.47 6.43
C ASP A 28 -1.43 -8.81 6.72
N PHE A 29 -1.30 -7.51 6.49
CA PHE A 29 -0.11 -6.73 6.79
C PHE A 29 0.21 -6.75 8.29
N LEU A 30 -0.79 -6.57 9.15
CA LEU A 30 -0.63 -6.66 10.60
C LEU A 30 -0.22 -8.06 11.06
N THR A 31 -0.72 -9.11 10.40
CA THR A 31 -0.33 -10.50 10.70
C THR A 31 1.11 -10.77 10.31
N VAL A 32 1.52 -10.36 9.10
CA VAL A 32 2.91 -10.47 8.65
C VAL A 32 3.83 -9.69 9.59
N ARG A 33 3.49 -8.45 9.95
CA ARG A 33 4.23 -7.66 10.95
C ARG A 33 4.42 -8.45 12.24
N LYS A 34 3.36 -9.00 12.82
CA LYS A 34 3.42 -9.78 14.07
C LYS A 34 4.35 -10.99 13.94
N LEU A 35 4.31 -11.71 12.82
CA LEU A 35 5.19 -12.88 12.59
C LEU A 35 6.67 -12.48 12.50
N ILE A 36 6.95 -11.34 11.85
CA ILE A 36 8.31 -10.77 11.75
C ILE A 36 8.80 -10.34 13.13
N ASP A 37 7.99 -9.59 13.88
CA ASP A 37 8.33 -9.09 15.21
C ASP A 37 8.59 -10.25 16.19
N ASN A 38 7.84 -11.34 16.06
CA ASN A 38 8.01 -12.56 16.84
C ASN A 38 9.16 -13.46 16.35
N LYS A 39 9.91 -13.06 15.31
CA LYS A 39 10.97 -13.85 14.66
C LYS A 39 10.52 -15.26 14.23
N ALA A 40 9.23 -15.44 13.95
CA ALA A 40 8.63 -16.75 13.68
C ALA A 40 9.03 -17.36 12.33
N LEU A 41 9.56 -16.55 11.41
CA LEU A 41 9.91 -16.94 10.04
C LEU A 41 11.42 -17.17 9.83
N GLY A 42 12.24 -16.97 10.86
CA GLY A 42 13.70 -17.00 10.72
C GLY A 42 14.23 -15.87 9.82
N GLN A 43 15.23 -16.16 9.00
CA GLN A 43 15.78 -15.18 8.04
C GLN A 43 14.92 -15.13 6.78
N ILE A 44 14.32 -13.96 6.54
CA ILE A 44 13.50 -13.72 5.35
C ILE A 44 14.42 -13.46 4.16
N SER A 45 14.33 -14.31 3.14
CA SER A 45 15.09 -14.17 1.89
C SER A 45 14.27 -13.59 0.73
N ARG A 46 12.92 -13.64 0.83
CA ARG A 46 12.00 -13.20 -0.23
C ARG A 46 10.65 -12.77 0.37
N PHE A 47 10.03 -11.78 -0.27
CA PHE A 47 8.68 -11.30 0.03
C PHE A 47 7.91 -11.09 -1.28
N GLU A 48 6.67 -11.58 -1.33
CA GLU A 48 5.76 -11.40 -2.46
C GLU A 48 4.43 -10.84 -1.95
N SER A 49 3.89 -9.85 -2.68
CA SER A 49 2.62 -9.21 -2.37
C SER A 49 1.92 -8.86 -3.67
N SER A 50 0.84 -9.57 -3.97
CA SER A 50 0.08 -9.41 -5.20
C SER A 50 -1.32 -8.90 -4.88
N ILE A 51 -1.71 -7.80 -5.52
CA ILE A 51 -3.10 -7.31 -5.51
C ILE A 51 -3.67 -7.62 -6.88
N GLU A 52 -4.30 -8.77 -7.00
CA GLU A 52 -4.87 -9.23 -8.25
C GLU A 52 -6.33 -8.79 -8.35
N ARG A 53 -6.71 -8.33 -9.55
CA ARG A 53 -8.08 -7.99 -9.87
C ARG A 53 -8.45 -8.56 -11.22
N TYR A 54 -9.33 -9.55 -11.22
CA TYR A 54 -10.00 -9.98 -12.44
C TYR A 54 -11.13 -9.02 -12.78
N SER A 55 -11.12 -8.41 -13.98
CA SER A 55 -12.11 -7.43 -14.40
C SER A 55 -12.50 -7.60 -15.88
N PRO A 56 -13.43 -8.52 -16.17
CA PRO A 56 -13.80 -8.86 -17.55
C PRO A 56 -14.54 -7.72 -18.27
N ARG A 57 -15.21 -6.82 -17.53
CA ARG A 57 -15.99 -5.70 -18.09
C ARG A 57 -15.16 -4.46 -18.47
N SER A 58 -13.87 -4.45 -18.14
CA SER A 58 -12.89 -3.44 -18.55
C SER A 58 -12.00 -3.92 -19.70
N ALA A 59 -12.10 -5.19 -20.09
CA ALA A 59 -11.87 -5.57 -21.48
C ALA A 59 -13.08 -5.05 -22.27
N GLY A 60 -12.89 -4.42 -23.42
CA GLY A 60 -13.94 -3.69 -24.15
C GLY A 60 -15.26 -4.46 -24.28
N LYS A 61 -16.38 -3.74 -24.27
CA LYS A 61 -17.74 -4.26 -24.37
C LYS A 61 -17.83 -5.48 -25.30
N ALA A 62 -17.98 -6.67 -24.73
CA ALA A 62 -18.54 -7.81 -25.43
C ALA A 62 -19.98 -7.96 -24.93
N SER A 63 -20.91 -7.62 -25.82
CA SER A 63 -22.32 -7.98 -25.75
C SER A 63 -22.52 -9.49 -25.56
N GLY A 64 -23.49 -9.89 -24.75
CA GLY A 64 -24.02 -11.26 -24.65
C GLY A 64 -24.04 -11.77 -23.21
N GLY A 65 -25.18 -11.98 -22.55
CA GLY A 65 -26.58 -11.91 -22.99
C GLY A 65 -27.50 -11.40 -21.88
#